data_AF-A0A258BNS9-F1
#
_entry.id   AF-A0A258BNS9-F1
#
_cell.length_a   1.000
_cell.length_b   1.000
_cell.length_c   1.000
_cell.angle_alpha   90.00
_cell.angle_beta   90.00
_cell.angle_gamma   90.00
#
_symmetry.space_group_name_H-M   'P 1'
#
loop_
_entity.id
_entity.type
_entity.pdbx_description
1 polymer ?
#
loop_
_entity_poly.entity_id
_entity_poly.type
_entity_poly.pdbx_seq_one_letter_code
_entity_poly.pdbx_strand_id
1 'polypeptide(L)'
;MTQPLISLHDEPEVRRITQHLPHALILVAEPGLDSAGVVDSIISSTPSQVLRVSPEETKKSISVEQVRALVMNVRTTASMRRVLHITPADAMTEEAQNALLKLLEEPAEAVHLSQPAL
;
A
#
# COMPACT_ATOMS: atom_id res chain seq x y z
N MET A 1 19.61 -1.76 -10.18
CA MET A 1 18.15 -1.51 -10.08
C MET A 1 17.65 -1.38 -11.51
N THR A 2 16.79 -2.28 -11.96
CA THR A 2 16.14 -2.23 -13.27
C THR A 2 15.10 -1.11 -13.25
N GLN A 3 15.02 -0.33 -14.33
CA GLN A 3 13.91 0.61 -14.47
C GLN A 3 12.61 -0.21 -14.59
N PRO A 4 11.56 0.13 -13.83
CA PRO A 4 10.29 -0.57 -13.92
C PRO A 4 9.72 -0.45 -15.33
N LEU A 5 9.12 -1.52 -15.85
CA LEU A 5 8.46 -1.47 -17.15
C LEU A 5 7.06 -0.87 -16.98
N ILE A 6 6.99 0.46 -17.08
CA ILE A 6 5.75 1.23 -16.97
C ILE A 6 5.26 1.58 -18.38
N SER A 7 3.96 1.46 -18.61
CA SER A 7 3.34 1.97 -19.84
C SER A 7 3.63 3.47 -19.98
N LEU A 8 3.98 3.91 -21.19
CA LEU A 8 4.22 5.34 -21.49
C LEU A 8 3.03 6.24 -21.12
N HIS A 9 1.81 5.68 -21.11
CA HIS A 9 0.60 6.40 -20.71
C HIS A 9 0.47 6.58 -19.19
N ASP A 10 1.05 5.68 -18.40
CA ASP A 10 0.94 5.68 -16.93
C ASP A 10 2.15 6.35 -16.26
N GLU A 11 3.28 6.48 -16.97
CA GLU A 11 4.50 7.13 -16.50
C GLU A 11 4.26 8.54 -15.88
N PRO A 12 3.50 9.47 -16.51
CA PRO A 12 3.25 10.78 -15.90
C PRO A 12 2.44 10.70 -14.60
N GLU A 13 1.48 9.76 -14.51
CA GLU A 13 0.67 9.56 -13.31
C GLU A 13 1.46 8.93 -12.17
N VAL A 14 2.27 7.90 -12.47
CA VAL A 14 3.19 7.30 -11.49
C VAL A 14 4.16 8.36 -10.97
N ARG A 15 4.72 9.20 -11.85
CA ARG A 15 5.61 10.30 -11.46
C ARG A 15 4.91 11.31 -10.56
N ARG A 16 3.65 11.67 -10.88
CA ARG A 16 2.84 12.60 -10.08
C ARG A 16 2.54 12.03 -8.69
N ILE A 17 2.18 10.76 -8.60
CA ILE A 17 1.94 10.05 -7.33
C ILE A 17 3.23 10.00 -6.51
N THR A 18 4.36 9.67 -7.15
CA THR A 18 5.67 9.66 -6.49
C THR A 18 6.06 11.04 -5.93
N GLN A 19 5.76 12.13 -6.64
CA GLN A 19 6.03 13.50 -6.18
C GLN A 19 5.08 13.97 -5.06
N HIS A 20 3.83 13.50 -5.07
CA HIS A 20 2.79 13.86 -4.10
C HIS A 20 2.11 12.59 -3.56
N LEU A 21 2.88 11.81 -2.82
CA LEU A 21 2.52 10.48 -2.38
C LEU A 21 1.32 10.52 -1.41
N PRO A 22 0.13 10.03 -1.82
CA PRO A 22 -1.08 10.07 -1.00
C PRO A 22 -0.94 9.14 0.19
N HIS A 23 -1.68 9.40 1.25
CA HIS A 23 -1.47 8.71 2.53
C HIS A 23 -1.89 7.24 2.53
N ALA A 24 -2.82 6.90 1.64
CA ALA A 24 -3.07 5.54 1.22
C ALA A 24 -3.07 5.49 -0.31
N LEU A 25 -2.45 4.45 -0.85
CA LEU A 25 -2.42 4.17 -2.28
C LEU A 25 -2.75 2.68 -2.46
N ILE A 26 -3.81 2.40 -3.20
CA ILE A 26 -4.12 1.05 -3.66
C ILE A 26 -3.66 0.98 -5.11
N LEU A 27 -2.74 0.06 -5.39
CA LEU A 27 -2.27 -0.21 -6.75
C LEU A 27 -2.98 -1.46 -7.25
N VAL A 28 -3.74 -1.28 -8.33
CA VAL A 28 -4.35 -2.38 -9.08
C VAL A 28 -3.58 -2.48 -10.39
N ALA A 29 -3.08 -3.66 -10.71
CA ALA A 29 -2.35 -3.91 -11.95
C ALA A 29 -2.95 -5.11 -12.66
N GLU A 30 -3.03 -5.02 -13.99
CA GLU A 30 -3.45 -6.14 -14.81
C GLU A 30 -2.39 -7.25 -14.81
N PRO A 31 -2.79 -8.53 -14.91
CA PRO A 31 -1.85 -9.63 -15.06
C PRO A 31 -0.91 -9.40 -16.26
N GLY A 32 0.40 -9.41 -16.01
CA GLY A 32 1.43 -9.18 -17.02
C GLY A 32 2.07 -7.78 -17.00
N LEU A 33 1.54 -6.83 -16.21
CA LEU A 33 2.25 -5.58 -15.90
C LEU A 33 3.28 -5.77 -14.78
N ASP A 34 4.40 -5.03 -14.86
CA ASP A 34 5.46 -5.02 -13.84
C ASP A 34 5.06 -4.18 -12.61
N SER A 35 4.02 -4.64 -11.91
CA SER A 35 3.50 -4.01 -10.70
C SER A 35 4.53 -3.99 -9.57
N ALA A 36 5.38 -5.01 -9.49
CA ALA A 36 6.48 -5.07 -8.53
C ALA A 36 7.48 -3.94 -8.77
N GLY A 37 7.88 -3.69 -10.02
CA GLY A 37 8.73 -2.56 -10.38
C GLY A 37 8.09 -1.21 -10.06
N VAL A 38 6.80 -1.03 -10.36
CA VAL A 38 6.06 0.21 -10.01
C VAL A 38 6.04 0.44 -8.50
N VAL A 39 5.73 -0.60 -7.73
CA VAL A 39 5.72 -0.55 -6.25
C VAL A 39 7.11 -0.20 -5.72
N ASP A 40 8.16 -0.84 -6.22
CA ASP A 40 9.53 -0.55 -5.79
C ASP A 40 9.97 0.88 -6.18
N SER A 41 9.51 1.40 -7.32
CA SER A 41 9.75 2.80 -7.73
C SER A 41 9.06 3.79 -6.80
N ILE A 42 7.84 3.51 -6.37
CA ILE A 42 7.08 4.36 -5.43
C ILE A 42 7.66 4.28 -4.02
N ILE A 43 8.10 3.09 -3.59
CA ILE A 43 8.75 2.90 -2.29
C ILE A 43 10.11 3.61 -2.24
N SER A 44 10.92 3.47 -3.30
CA SER A 44 12.28 4.01 -3.36
C SER A 44 12.33 5.52 -3.56
N SER A 45 11.23 6.15 -3.96
CA SER A 45 11.19 7.59 -4.19
C SER A 45 11.18 8.43 -2.92
N THR A 46 10.80 7.84 -1.77
CA THR A 46 10.74 8.54 -0.48
C THR A 46 11.23 7.64 0.65
N PRO A 47 12.11 8.10 1.56
CA PRO A 47 12.52 7.34 2.73
C PRO A 47 11.31 6.89 3.56
N SER A 48 11.01 5.59 3.52
CA SER A 48 9.82 5.02 4.14
C SER A 48 10.08 3.62 4.67
N GLN A 49 9.38 3.26 5.74
CA GLN A 49 9.39 1.91 6.27
C GLN A 49 8.28 1.11 5.59
N VAL A 50 8.66 0.04 4.88
CA VAL A 50 7.72 -0.82 4.18
C VAL A 50 7.31 -1.97 5.08
N LEU A 51 6.01 -2.06 5.37
CA LEU A 51 5.40 -3.19 6.07
C LEU A 51 4.73 -4.09 5.04
N ARG A 52 5.29 -5.28 4.81
CA ARG A 52 4.79 -6.25 3.83
C ARG A 52 3.90 -7.28 4.51
N VAL A 53 2.74 -7.56 3.93
CA VAL A 53 1.86 -8.66 4.36
C VAL A 53 1.43 -9.50 3.18
N SER A 54 1.57 -10.81 3.38
CA SER A 54 1.15 -11.86 2.48
C SER A 54 0.48 -12.97 3.32
N PRO A 55 -0.23 -13.92 2.67
CA PRO A 55 -0.68 -15.11 3.36
C PRO A 55 0.48 -15.80 4.08
N GLU A 56 0.22 -16.35 5.27
CA GLU A 56 1.20 -17.18 5.97
C GLU A 56 1.54 -18.42 5.12
N GLU A 57 2.75 -18.99 5.24
CA GLU A 57 3.18 -20.13 4.41
C GLU A 57 2.19 -21.32 4.41
N THR A 58 1.42 -21.47 5.49
CA THR A 58 0.45 -22.55 5.69
C THR A 58 -0.99 -22.18 5.27
N LYS A 59 -1.26 -20.91 4.94
CA LYS A 59 -2.61 -20.41 4.66
C LYS A 59 -2.69 -19.79 3.27
N LYS A 60 -3.87 -19.88 2.66
CA LYS A 60 -4.16 -19.22 1.38
C LYS A 60 -4.75 -17.81 1.53
N SER A 61 -5.03 -17.38 2.76
CA SER A 61 -5.67 -16.11 3.05
C SER A 61 -4.87 -15.27 4.04
N ILE A 62 -5.05 -13.96 3.95
CA ILE A 62 -4.59 -12.95 4.90
C ILE A 62 -5.70 -12.77 5.92
N SER A 63 -5.43 -13.18 7.15
CA SER A 63 -6.42 -13.13 8.25
C SER A 63 -6.60 -11.73 8.81
N VAL A 64 -7.75 -11.49 9.46
CA VAL A 64 -8.02 -10.25 10.19
C VAL A 64 -6.97 -9.94 11.26
N GLU A 65 -6.39 -10.97 11.88
CA GLU A 65 -5.38 -10.82 12.92
C GLU A 65 -4.07 -10.26 12.34
N GLN A 66 -3.67 -10.71 11.14
CA GLN A 66 -2.52 -10.14 10.43
C GLN A 66 -2.73 -8.66 10.10
N VAL A 67 -3.94 -8.28 9.67
CA VAL A 67 -4.28 -6.87 9.39
C VAL A 67 -4.32 -6.04 10.68
N ARG A 68 -4.86 -6.58 11.78
CA ARG A 68 -4.87 -5.88 13.08
C ARG A 68 -3.47 -5.65 13.62
N ALA A 69 -2.58 -6.64 13.50
CA ALA A 69 -1.18 -6.49 13.89
C ALA A 69 -0.49 -5.37 13.09
N LEU A 70 -0.78 -5.28 11.78
CA LEU A 70 -0.32 -4.16 10.95
C LEU A 70 -0.88 -2.83 11.42
N VAL A 71 -2.18 -2.75 11.68
CA VAL A 71 -2.86 -1.54 12.17
C VAL A 71 -2.23 -1.06 13.47
N MET A 72 -1.98 -1.97 14.42
CA MET A 72 -1.31 -1.65 15.67
C MET A 72 0.10 -1.11 15.45
N ASN A 73 0.85 -1.72 14.52
CA ASN A 73 2.15 -1.20 14.14
C ASN A 73 1.99 0.23 13.61
N VAL A 74 1.11 0.45 12.65
CA VAL A 74 0.87 1.75 11.97
C VAL A 74 0.36 2.85 12.91
N ARG A 75 -0.24 2.49 14.04
CA ARG A 75 -0.73 3.45 15.05
C ARG A 75 0.35 3.91 16.05
N THR A 76 1.53 3.28 16.10
CA THR A 76 2.62 3.77 16.96
C THR A 76 3.25 5.04 16.39
N THR A 77 3.83 5.90 17.23
CA THR A 77 4.56 7.08 16.75
C THR A 77 5.74 6.63 15.88
N ALA A 78 5.72 7.01 14.61
CA ALA A 78 6.80 6.72 13.67
C ALA A 78 7.56 8.00 13.32
N SER A 79 8.89 7.92 13.32
CA SER A 79 9.80 9.00 12.89
C SER A 79 9.89 9.12 11.36
N MET A 80 9.37 8.13 10.64
CA MET A 80 9.42 8.04 9.17
C MET A 80 8.09 7.53 8.64
N ARG A 81 7.78 7.91 7.39
CA ARG A 81 6.57 7.47 6.70
C ARG A 81 6.53 5.94 6.60
N ARG A 82 5.34 5.36 6.74
CA ARG A 82 5.11 3.92 6.54
C ARG A 82 4.31 3.65 5.27
N VAL A 83 4.67 2.57 4.60
CA VAL A 83 3.97 2.07 3.41
C VAL A 83 3.54 0.63 3.69
N LEU A 84 2.25 0.34 3.61
CA LEU A 84 1.75 -1.02 3.69
C LEU A 84 1.73 -1.61 2.28
N HIS A 85 2.37 -2.76 2.09
CA HIS A 85 2.32 -3.52 0.86
C HIS A 85 1.65 -4.85 1.14
N ILE A 86 0.39 -4.98 0.70
CA ILE A 86 -0.42 -6.19 0.86
C ILE A 86 -0.45 -6.92 -0.47
N THR A 87 -0.01 -8.18 -0.50
CA THR A 87 -0.01 -8.98 -1.73
C THR A 87 -0.17 -10.48 -1.47
N PRO A 88 -1.08 -11.17 -2.19
CA PRO A 88 -2.08 -10.62 -3.10
C PRO A 88 -3.29 -10.07 -2.30
N ALA A 89 -3.87 -8.95 -2.73
CA ALA A 89 -4.91 -8.25 -1.95
C ALA A 89 -6.23 -9.03 -1.87
N ASP A 90 -6.54 -9.83 -2.89
CA ASP A 90 -7.70 -10.72 -2.96
C ASP A 90 -7.61 -11.92 -2.00
N ALA A 91 -6.43 -12.20 -1.43
CA ALA A 91 -6.30 -13.20 -0.38
C ALA A 91 -6.83 -12.72 0.98
N MET A 92 -7.18 -11.44 1.16
CA MET A 92 -7.75 -10.95 2.42
C MET A 92 -9.14 -11.53 2.68
N THR A 93 -9.36 -12.05 3.90
CA THR A 93 -10.71 -12.39 4.32
C THR A 93 -11.59 -11.15 4.40
N GLU A 94 -12.91 -11.31 4.37
CA GLU A 94 -13.86 -10.21 4.48
C GLU A 94 -13.62 -9.39 5.76
N GLU A 95 -13.33 -10.07 6.87
CA GLU A 95 -13.01 -9.42 8.15
C GLU A 95 -11.68 -8.65 8.09
N ALA A 96 -10.70 -9.15 7.35
CA ALA A 96 -9.42 -8.47 7.12
C ALA A 96 -9.60 -7.20 6.27
N GLN A 97 -10.42 -7.26 5.23
CA GLN A 97 -10.79 -6.10 4.41
C GLN A 97 -11.51 -5.03 5.24
N ASN A 98 -12.49 -5.43 6.05
CA ASN A 98 -13.22 -4.53 6.94
C ASN A 98 -12.31 -3.87 8.00
N ALA A 99 -11.32 -4.60 8.53
CA ALA A 99 -10.34 -4.03 9.45
C ALA A 99 -9.42 -3.01 8.75
N LEU A 100 -9.04 -3.26 7.49
CA LEU A 100 -8.28 -2.33 6.68
C LEU A 100 -9.09 -1.07 6.35
N LEU A 101 -10.37 -1.19 6.00
CA LEU A 101 -11.24 -0.04 5.72
C LEU A 101 -11.35 0.89 6.92
N LYS A 102 -11.49 0.34 8.14
CA LYS A 102 -11.48 1.14 9.37
C LYS A 102 -10.18 1.92 9.58
N LEU A 103 -9.04 1.37 9.14
CA LEU A 103 -7.77 2.09 9.16
C LEU A 103 -7.75 3.26 8.16
N LEU A 104 -8.39 3.08 7.00
CA LEU A 104 -8.49 4.11 5.98
C LEU A 104 -9.50 5.20 6.34
N GLU A 105 -10.56 4.89 7.07
CA GLU A 105 -11.59 5.85 7.51
C GLU A 105 -11.12 6.73 8.68
N GLU A 106 -10.37 6.15 9.64
CA GLU A 106 -9.79 6.86 10.78
C GLU A 106 -8.26 6.75 10.74
N PRO A 107 -7.60 7.54 9.88
CA PRO A 107 -6.16 7.62 9.87
C PRO A 107 -5.64 8.05 11.26
N ALA A 108 -4.68 7.32 11.83
CA ALA A 108 -3.87 7.85 12.92
C ALA A 108 -3.29 9.21 12.45
N GLU A 109 -3.26 10.23 13.32
CA GLU A 109 -3.09 11.68 13.01
C GLU A 109 -1.94 12.08 12.06
N ALA A 110 -1.11 11.16 11.58
CA ALA A 110 -0.10 11.35 10.55
C ALA A 110 -0.48 10.82 9.14
N VAL A 111 -1.78 10.61 8.83
CA VAL A 111 -2.24 10.08 7.52
C VAL A 111 -3.34 11.02 6.95
N HIS A 112 -2.97 12.02 6.14
CA HIS A 112 -3.84 13.09 5.61
C HIS A 112 -4.56 12.74 4.28
N LEU A 113 -5.81 12.32 4.32
CA LEU A 113 -6.56 11.97 3.11
C LEU A 113 -7.11 13.22 2.40
N SER A 114 -6.55 13.60 1.25
CA SER A 114 -7.16 14.60 0.36
C SER A 114 -7.93 13.90 -0.75
N GLN A 115 -9.26 13.86 -0.66
CA GLN A 115 -10.11 13.61 -1.82
C GLN A 115 -10.12 14.86 -2.73
N PRO A 116 -10.12 14.72 -4.06
CA PRO A 116 -10.35 15.87 -4.93
C PRO A 116 -11.83 16.24 -4.88
N ALA A 117 -12.13 17.46 -4.44
CA ALA A 117 -13.40 18.10 -4.72
C ALA A 117 -13.51 18.34 -6.25
N LEU A 118 -14.72 18.11 -6.75
CA LEU A 118 -15.17 18.34 -8.13
C LEU A 118 -14.71 19.69 -8.71
#